data_AF-A0A6A7KI24-F1
#
_entry.id   AF-A0A6A7KI24-F1
#
_cell.length_a   1.000
_cell.length_b   1.000
_cell.length_c   1.000
_cell.angle_alpha   90.00
_cell.angle_beta   90.00
_cell.angle_gamma   90.00
#
_symmetry.space_group_name_H-M   'P 1'
#
loop_
_entity.id
_entity.type
_entity.pdbx_description
1 polymer ?
#
loop_
_entity_poly.entity_id
_entity_poly.type
_entity_poly.pdbx_seq_one_letter_code
_entity_poly.pdbx_strand_id
1 'polypeptide(L)'
;MVGVTAGSAMAAPIQKEPIQPQYFGDKDQLHLEFDPDSSYVYRGTIYLAYWWHWDGLTEIFDGSKDYIVIEIPWEIKINGEWKRLFENDVPYVYVSVWDEYKSSVGTPIISMDLNPKLIGDYEFTFAKIKIPVDDDVPGGIVYVGVHPKQEYQGMELTTLELYYHTWDGSDAVGLTVSIGMSLFFPTETAEALFGTTGSKVISGTVSWGISELLGSHFSGGWEKHIKAQVEISYDAYPERSYPPPNPPCIGEICPTSILGDKE
;
A
#
# COMPACT_ATOMS: atom_id res chain seq x y z
N MET A 1 -57.89 -39.48 15.33
CA MET A 1 -57.53 -39.23 13.92
C MET A 1 -56.91 -37.85 13.86
N VAL A 2 -55.85 -37.71 13.07
CA VAL A 2 -54.68 -36.84 13.27
C VAL A 2 -55.01 -35.35 13.16
N GLY A 3 -54.55 -34.56 14.14
CA GLY A 3 -54.49 -33.10 14.05
C GLY A 3 -53.27 -32.68 13.24
N VAL A 4 -53.47 -31.84 12.24
CA VAL A 4 -52.41 -31.32 11.36
C VAL A 4 -51.90 -30.02 11.97
N THR A 5 -50.71 -30.06 12.56
CA THR A 5 -49.92 -28.87 12.86
C THR A 5 -49.23 -28.42 11.57
N ALA A 6 -49.62 -27.27 11.04
CA ALA A 6 -48.89 -26.58 9.98
C ALA A 6 -47.59 -26.02 10.58
N GLY A 7 -46.49 -26.75 10.38
CA GLY A 7 -45.14 -26.22 10.60
C GLY A 7 -44.82 -25.21 9.52
N SER A 8 -44.88 -23.92 9.86
CA SER A 8 -44.33 -22.86 9.02
C SER A 8 -42.81 -22.95 9.11
N ALA A 9 -42.18 -23.60 8.13
CA ALA A 9 -40.74 -23.49 7.94
C ALA A 9 -40.47 -22.07 7.41
N MET A 10 -39.98 -21.18 8.27
CA MET A 10 -39.42 -19.91 7.82
C MET A 10 -38.18 -20.24 7.00
N ALA A 11 -38.29 -20.11 5.67
CA ALA A 11 -37.14 -20.09 4.79
C ALA A 11 -36.23 -18.95 5.25
N ALA A 12 -35.01 -19.27 5.64
CA ALA A 12 -33.98 -18.26 5.82
C ALA A 12 -33.84 -17.48 4.50
N PRO A 13 -33.70 -16.14 4.53
CA PRO A 13 -33.47 -15.39 3.31
C PRO A 13 -32.18 -15.91 2.68
N ILE A 14 -32.30 -16.43 1.45
CA ILE A 14 -31.16 -16.76 0.61
C ILE A 14 -30.43 -15.43 0.42
N GLN A 15 -29.28 -15.26 1.09
CA GLN A 15 -28.33 -14.23 0.74
C GLN A 15 -27.96 -14.49 -0.73
N LYS A 16 -28.50 -13.65 -1.62
CA LYS A 16 -27.95 -13.56 -2.97
C LYS A 16 -26.55 -13.00 -2.79
N GLU A 17 -25.54 -13.82 -3.05
CA GLU A 17 -24.21 -13.30 -3.33
C GLU A 17 -24.35 -12.22 -4.41
N PRO A 18 -23.67 -11.06 -4.29
CA PRO A 18 -23.63 -10.07 -5.35
C PRO A 18 -23.30 -10.76 -6.67
N ILE A 19 -24.05 -10.43 -7.74
CA ILE A 19 -23.84 -11.03 -9.05
C ILE A 19 -22.51 -10.49 -9.57
N GLN A 20 -21.43 -11.29 -9.48
CA GLN A 20 -20.18 -11.04 -10.18
C GLN A 20 -20.49 -10.94 -11.68
N PRO A 21 -20.14 -9.85 -12.37
CA PRO A 21 -20.42 -9.77 -13.80
C PRO A 21 -19.46 -10.70 -14.58
N GLN A 22 -19.88 -11.14 -15.76
CA GLN A 22 -19.30 -12.30 -16.48
C GLN A 22 -17.88 -12.12 -17.06
N TYR A 23 -17.28 -10.92 -16.99
CA TYR A 23 -16.00 -10.61 -17.63
C TYR A 23 -15.08 -9.80 -16.71
N PHE A 24 -15.02 -10.19 -15.44
CA PHE A 24 -14.22 -9.47 -14.44
C PHE A 24 -12.85 -10.12 -14.25
N GLY A 25 -11.79 -9.30 -14.12
CA GLY A 25 -10.42 -9.70 -13.88
C GLY A 25 -10.37 -10.54 -12.61
N ASP A 26 -9.93 -11.80 -12.77
CA ASP A 26 -9.85 -12.71 -11.64
C ASP A 26 -8.67 -12.31 -10.74
N LYS A 27 -8.85 -12.41 -9.42
CA LYS A 27 -7.79 -12.14 -8.43
C LYS A 27 -6.48 -12.91 -8.70
N ASP A 28 -6.59 -14.05 -9.35
CA ASP A 28 -5.45 -14.90 -9.70
C ASP A 28 -4.66 -14.38 -10.92
N GLN A 29 -5.24 -13.46 -11.71
CA GLN A 29 -4.59 -12.81 -12.84
C GLN A 29 -3.82 -11.56 -12.45
N LEU A 30 -4.15 -10.92 -11.31
CA LEU A 30 -3.38 -9.79 -10.81
C LEU A 30 -2.11 -10.27 -10.11
N HIS A 31 -0.98 -9.65 -10.38
CA HIS A 31 0.27 -9.85 -9.68
C HIS A 31 0.66 -8.57 -8.97
N LEU A 32 1.15 -8.71 -7.74
CA LEU A 32 1.69 -7.63 -6.92
C LEU A 32 3.09 -8.03 -6.48
N GLU A 33 4.05 -7.11 -6.54
CA GLU A 33 5.44 -7.39 -6.22
C GLU A 33 6.21 -6.14 -5.80
N PHE A 34 6.97 -6.23 -4.70
CA PHE A 34 8.06 -5.29 -4.46
C PHE A 34 9.29 -5.74 -5.23
N ASP A 35 9.80 -4.88 -6.10
CA ASP A 35 10.93 -5.17 -6.97
C ASP A 35 12.20 -4.39 -6.55
N PRO A 36 13.16 -5.06 -5.88
CA PRO A 36 14.42 -4.41 -5.51
C PRO A 36 15.30 -4.05 -6.70
N ASP A 37 15.20 -4.76 -7.83
CA ASP A 37 16.03 -4.52 -9.03
C ASP A 37 15.53 -3.28 -9.81
N SER A 38 14.24 -3.01 -9.75
CA SER A 38 13.65 -1.76 -10.27
C SER A 38 13.76 -0.59 -9.32
N SER A 39 14.01 -0.84 -8.03
CA SER A 39 14.26 0.20 -7.03
C SER A 39 15.62 0.86 -7.24
N TYR A 40 15.77 2.12 -6.82
CA TYR A 40 16.99 2.89 -7.08
C TYR A 40 17.16 4.08 -6.14
N VAL A 41 18.38 4.61 -6.07
CA VAL A 41 18.68 5.88 -5.40
C VAL A 41 18.81 7.00 -6.43
N TYR A 42 18.21 8.15 -6.16
CA TYR A 42 18.44 9.37 -6.94
C TYR A 42 18.49 10.57 -6.00
N ARG A 43 19.62 11.28 -6.00
CA ARG A 43 19.85 12.51 -5.21
C ARG A 43 19.54 12.32 -3.71
N GLY A 44 19.97 11.20 -3.14
CA GLY A 44 19.75 10.90 -1.72
C GLY A 44 18.32 10.51 -1.35
N THR A 45 17.47 10.18 -2.34
CA THR A 45 16.16 9.56 -2.09
C THR A 45 16.19 8.13 -2.61
N ILE A 46 15.75 7.19 -1.78
CA ILE A 46 15.53 5.80 -2.17
C ILE A 46 14.12 5.70 -2.76
N TYR A 47 14.01 5.32 -4.02
CA TYR A 47 12.75 5.06 -4.70
C TYR A 47 12.48 3.55 -4.72
N LEU A 48 11.54 3.13 -3.88
CA LEU A 48 11.09 1.75 -3.73
C LEU A 48 10.04 1.43 -4.79
N ALA A 49 10.25 0.38 -5.58
CA ALA A 49 9.38 0.00 -6.70
C ALA A 49 8.38 -1.08 -6.29
N TYR A 50 7.09 -0.78 -6.42
CA TYR A 50 5.98 -1.69 -6.19
C TYR A 50 5.21 -1.87 -7.50
N TRP A 51 5.22 -3.08 -8.02
CA TRP A 51 4.64 -3.45 -9.30
C TRP A 51 3.26 -4.03 -9.12
N TRP A 52 2.37 -3.65 -10.04
CA TRP A 52 1.17 -4.43 -10.30
C TRP A 52 1.07 -4.75 -11.79
N HIS A 53 0.58 -5.94 -12.13
CA HIS A 53 0.27 -6.29 -13.53
C HIS A 53 -0.80 -7.36 -13.61
N TRP A 54 -1.53 -7.38 -14.73
CA TRP A 54 -2.60 -8.33 -15.01
C TRP A 54 -2.24 -9.29 -16.14
N ASP A 55 -2.32 -10.59 -15.87
CA ASP A 55 -2.21 -11.66 -16.86
C ASP A 55 -3.60 -11.91 -17.52
N GLY A 56 -4.05 -10.95 -18.34
CA GLY A 56 -5.38 -11.02 -18.97
C GLY A 56 -5.67 -9.90 -19.96
N LEU A 57 -6.82 -10.00 -20.66
CA LEU A 57 -7.38 -8.85 -21.36
C LEU A 57 -7.92 -7.90 -20.31
N THR A 58 -7.45 -6.64 -20.31
CA THR A 58 -8.02 -5.58 -19.49
C THR A 58 -9.48 -5.37 -19.88
N GLU A 59 -10.32 -5.16 -18.87
CA GLU A 59 -11.75 -4.99 -19.08
C GLU A 59 -12.05 -3.73 -19.89
N ILE A 60 -13.15 -3.75 -20.65
CA ILE A 60 -13.61 -2.60 -21.46
C ILE A 60 -14.84 -1.97 -20.76
N PHE A 61 -14.85 -1.87 -19.44
CA PHE A 61 -16.00 -1.35 -18.69
C PHE A 61 -15.66 -0.15 -17.81
N ASP A 62 -16.65 0.72 -17.63
CA ASP A 62 -16.62 1.97 -16.87
C ASP A 62 -16.94 1.67 -15.39
N GLY A 63 -16.11 0.81 -14.78
CA GLY A 63 -16.22 0.43 -13.37
C GLY A 63 -15.81 1.57 -12.43
N SER A 64 -15.99 1.39 -11.12
CA SER A 64 -15.36 2.29 -10.15
C SER A 64 -13.85 2.08 -10.15
N LYS A 65 -13.08 3.16 -9.95
CA LYS A 65 -11.61 3.09 -9.84
C LYS A 65 -11.19 1.99 -8.88
N ASP A 66 -10.22 1.20 -9.30
CA ASP A 66 -9.45 0.33 -8.45
C ASP A 66 -8.45 1.14 -7.62
N TYR A 67 -7.97 0.55 -6.54
CA TYR A 67 -7.04 1.22 -5.64
C TYR A 67 -5.83 0.37 -5.32
N ILE A 68 -4.66 0.94 -5.55
CA ILE A 68 -3.39 0.43 -5.02
C ILE A 68 -3.09 1.20 -3.75
N VAL A 69 -2.80 0.47 -2.68
CA VAL A 69 -2.45 1.00 -1.36
C VAL A 69 -1.09 0.47 -0.96
N ILE A 70 -0.19 1.38 -0.62
CA ILE A 70 1.11 1.04 -0.04
C ILE A 70 1.20 1.62 1.36
N GLU A 71 1.55 0.79 2.34
CA GLU A 71 1.84 1.22 3.69
C GLU A 71 3.28 0.92 4.10
N ILE A 72 3.91 1.93 4.70
CA ILE A 72 5.29 1.87 5.19
C ILE A 72 5.31 2.37 6.64
N PRO A 73 5.93 1.64 7.59
CA PRO A 73 6.18 2.15 8.93
C PRO A 73 6.91 3.50 8.85
N TRP A 74 6.41 4.51 9.55
CA TRP A 74 6.90 5.89 9.42
C TRP A 74 7.47 6.47 10.70
N GLU A 75 6.79 6.24 11.82
CA GLU A 75 7.26 6.65 13.14
C GLU A 75 7.10 5.51 14.11
N ILE A 76 8.01 5.45 15.08
CA ILE A 76 7.99 4.50 16.18
C ILE A 76 7.99 5.27 17.50
N LYS A 77 7.16 4.84 18.45
CA LYS A 77 7.12 5.46 19.77
C LYS A 77 8.12 4.78 20.70
N ILE A 78 9.09 5.55 21.17
CA ILE A 78 10.12 5.10 22.12
C ILE A 78 10.10 5.99 23.36
N ASN A 79 10.03 5.38 24.54
CA ASN A 79 10.06 6.09 25.83
C ASN A 79 9.05 7.24 25.91
N GLY A 80 7.89 7.07 25.26
CA GLY A 80 6.82 8.08 25.21
C GLY A 80 6.95 9.13 24.10
N GLU A 81 8.05 9.15 23.35
CA GLU A 81 8.30 10.09 22.25
C GLU A 81 8.18 9.41 20.88
N TRP A 82 7.53 10.08 19.93
CA TRP A 82 7.48 9.65 18.54
C TRP A 82 8.79 9.98 17.83
N LYS A 83 9.43 8.95 17.26
CA LYS A 83 10.65 9.07 16.46
C LYS A 83 10.31 8.76 15.01
N ARG A 84 10.41 9.76 14.16
CA ARG A 84 10.25 9.60 12.70
C ARG A 84 11.47 8.89 12.10
N LEU A 85 11.22 7.88 11.26
CA LEU A 85 12.24 7.05 10.62
C LEU A 85 12.90 7.72 9.41
N PHE A 86 12.20 8.65 8.77
CA PHE A 86 12.65 9.35 7.56
C PHE A 86 12.81 10.87 7.80
N GLU A 87 13.60 11.55 6.97
CA GLU A 87 13.76 13.00 6.98
C GLU A 87 12.56 13.71 6.37
N ASN A 88 12.02 13.17 5.27
CA ASN A 88 10.85 13.73 4.61
C ASN A 88 9.60 13.63 5.51
N ASP A 89 8.73 14.64 5.46
CA ASP A 89 7.48 14.65 6.23
C ASP A 89 6.49 13.59 5.73
N VAL A 90 6.44 13.39 4.41
CA VAL A 90 5.61 12.41 3.71
C VAL A 90 6.41 11.77 2.57
N PRO A 91 6.11 10.53 2.14
CA PRO A 91 6.79 9.90 1.01
C PRO A 91 6.60 10.67 -0.29
N TYR A 92 7.61 10.65 -1.16
CA TYR A 92 7.45 11.04 -2.55
C TYR A 92 6.78 9.90 -3.32
N VAL A 93 5.84 10.21 -4.19
CA VAL A 93 5.12 9.17 -4.95
C VAL A 93 5.03 9.57 -6.39
N TYR A 94 5.39 8.65 -7.28
CA TYR A 94 5.06 8.74 -8.69
C TYR A 94 4.69 7.36 -9.22
N VAL A 95 3.93 7.35 -10.31
CA VAL A 95 3.39 6.13 -10.91
C VAL A 95 3.84 6.08 -12.36
N SER A 96 4.47 4.97 -12.74
CA SER A 96 4.94 4.70 -14.08
C SER A 96 4.04 3.68 -14.75
N VAL A 97 3.32 4.11 -15.79
CA VAL A 97 2.49 3.28 -16.67
C VAL A 97 2.85 3.59 -18.13
N TRP A 98 2.39 2.77 -19.07
CA TRP A 98 2.54 3.10 -20.51
C TRP A 98 1.81 4.40 -20.85
N ASP A 99 2.34 5.14 -21.83
CA ASP A 99 1.92 6.52 -22.15
C ASP A 99 0.41 6.65 -22.40
N GLU A 100 -0.21 5.66 -23.03
CA GLU A 100 -1.65 5.64 -23.31
C GLU A 100 -2.56 5.52 -22.08
N TYR A 101 -2.05 4.98 -20.96
CA TYR A 101 -2.81 4.80 -19.70
C TYR A 101 -2.55 5.90 -18.67
N LYS A 102 -1.75 6.92 -19.01
CA LYS A 102 -1.37 8.00 -18.08
C LYS A 102 -2.57 8.77 -17.52
N SER A 103 -3.63 8.96 -18.31
CA SER A 103 -4.86 9.62 -17.86
C SER A 103 -5.76 8.73 -17.00
N SER A 104 -5.53 7.41 -17.05
CA SER A 104 -6.31 6.40 -16.33
C SER A 104 -5.87 6.23 -14.87
N VAL A 105 -4.66 6.69 -14.54
CA VAL A 105 -4.14 6.78 -13.18
C VAL A 105 -4.49 8.14 -12.59
N GLY A 106 -5.22 8.16 -11.48
CA GLY A 106 -5.51 9.42 -10.77
C GLY A 106 -4.36 9.86 -9.87
N THR A 107 -4.49 11.07 -9.32
CA THR A 107 -3.46 11.67 -8.45
C THR A 107 -3.25 10.82 -7.19
N PRO A 108 -2.00 10.44 -6.85
CA PRO A 108 -1.71 9.75 -5.59
C PRO A 108 -2.14 10.57 -4.38
N ILE A 109 -2.84 9.92 -3.45
CA ILE A 109 -3.28 10.51 -2.19
C ILE A 109 -2.37 9.98 -1.09
N ILE A 110 -1.61 10.88 -0.48
CA ILE A 110 -0.69 10.55 0.60
C ILE A 110 -1.30 11.00 1.92
N SER A 111 -1.35 10.09 2.88
CA SER A 111 -1.89 10.35 4.21
C SER A 111 -1.01 9.70 5.27
N MET A 112 -0.93 10.33 6.44
CA MET A 112 -0.28 9.76 7.61
C MET A 112 -1.35 9.09 8.46
N ASP A 113 -1.28 7.77 8.63
CA ASP A 113 -2.17 7.08 9.56
C ASP A 113 -1.72 7.37 10.99
N LEU A 114 -2.39 8.33 11.61
CA LEU A 114 -2.10 8.75 12.97
C LEU A 114 -2.65 7.79 14.03
N ASN A 115 -3.38 6.74 13.63
CA ASN A 115 -3.82 5.71 14.57
C ASN A 115 -2.65 4.73 14.83
N PRO A 116 -2.08 4.71 16.04
CA PRO A 116 -0.97 3.83 16.34
C PRO A 116 -1.36 2.36 16.21
N LYS A 117 -0.47 1.55 15.63
CA LYS A 117 -0.60 0.10 15.56
C LYS A 117 0.55 -0.57 16.30
N LEU A 118 0.26 -1.62 17.05
CA LEU A 118 1.27 -2.33 17.85
C LEU A 118 1.98 -3.38 17.00
N ILE A 119 3.31 -3.35 17.01
CA ILE A 119 4.18 -4.41 16.49
C ILE A 119 5.12 -4.83 17.62
N GLY A 120 4.93 -6.04 18.15
CA GLY A 120 5.54 -6.43 19.41
C GLY A 120 5.11 -5.47 20.52
N ASP A 121 6.07 -4.93 21.27
CA ASP A 121 5.83 -4.00 22.38
C ASP A 121 5.91 -2.51 21.98
N TYR A 122 5.93 -2.22 20.68
CA TYR A 122 6.15 -0.87 20.15
C TYR A 122 4.95 -0.39 19.34
N GLU A 123 4.60 0.89 19.52
CA GLU A 123 3.59 1.58 18.72
C GLU A 123 4.24 2.20 17.48
N PHE A 124 3.62 1.96 16.32
CA PHE A 124 4.04 2.52 15.03
C PHE A 124 2.91 3.32 14.39
N THR A 125 3.26 4.40 13.69
CA THR A 125 2.40 5.05 12.69
C THR A 125 2.91 4.72 11.29
N PHE A 126 2.04 4.87 10.30
CA PHE A 126 2.31 4.44 8.93
C PHE A 126 2.07 5.59 7.95
N ALA A 127 2.92 5.69 6.94
CA ALA A 127 2.60 6.45 5.74
C ALA A 127 1.74 5.57 4.84
N LYS A 128 0.63 6.11 4.37
CA LYS A 128 -0.38 5.44 3.56
C LYS A 128 -0.53 6.17 2.23
N ILE A 129 -0.21 5.47 1.16
CA ILE A 129 -0.23 5.97 -0.21
C ILE A 129 -1.37 5.25 -0.92
N LYS A 130 -2.31 6.01 -1.50
CA LYS A 130 -3.45 5.47 -2.24
C LYS A 130 -3.41 5.97 -3.66
N ILE A 131 -3.54 5.08 -4.62
CA ILE A 131 -3.47 5.40 -6.03
C ILE A 131 -4.73 4.86 -6.68
N PRO A 132 -5.67 5.75 -7.08
CA PRO A 132 -6.81 5.34 -7.88
C PRO A 132 -6.36 5.04 -9.31
N VAL A 133 -6.77 3.90 -9.85
CA VAL A 133 -6.42 3.42 -11.20
C VAL A 133 -7.69 2.95 -11.88
N ASP A 134 -7.89 3.21 -13.17
CA ASP A 134 -8.96 2.54 -13.91
C ASP A 134 -8.67 1.03 -14.00
N ASP A 135 -9.74 0.24 -14.03
CA ASP A 135 -9.70 -1.21 -14.21
C ASP A 135 -9.09 -1.65 -15.56
N ASP A 136 -9.02 -0.75 -16.54
CA ASP A 136 -8.43 -0.98 -17.85
C ASP A 136 -6.91 -0.87 -17.92
N VAL A 137 -6.23 -0.48 -16.82
CA VAL A 137 -4.77 -0.32 -16.77
C VAL A 137 -4.10 -1.68 -16.52
N PRO A 138 -3.36 -2.24 -17.52
CA PRO A 138 -2.83 -3.61 -17.45
C PRO A 138 -1.72 -3.78 -16.43
N GLY A 139 -1.07 -2.70 -16.01
CA GLY A 139 -0.01 -2.75 -15.02
C GLY A 139 0.81 -1.46 -14.97
N GLY A 140 1.69 -1.40 -13.98
CA GLY A 140 2.60 -0.29 -13.78
C GLY A 140 3.48 -0.49 -12.55
N ILE A 141 4.23 0.57 -12.25
CA ILE A 141 5.12 0.62 -11.09
C ILE A 141 4.79 1.86 -10.28
N VAL A 142 4.45 1.66 -9.01
CA VAL A 142 4.40 2.71 -8.01
C VAL A 142 5.78 2.85 -7.39
N TYR A 143 6.35 4.04 -7.51
CA TYR A 143 7.61 4.36 -6.86
C TYR A 143 7.36 5.21 -5.62
N VAL A 144 7.84 4.71 -4.49
CA VAL A 144 7.75 5.38 -3.20
C VAL A 144 9.14 5.86 -2.79
N GLY A 145 9.35 7.17 -2.89
CA GLY A 145 10.57 7.86 -2.50
C GLY A 145 10.60 8.13 -1.00
N VAL A 146 11.64 7.62 -0.33
CA VAL A 146 11.92 7.86 1.09
C VAL A 146 13.34 8.36 1.29
N HIS A 147 13.52 9.23 2.27
CA HIS A 147 14.83 9.72 2.68
C HIS A 147 15.09 9.25 4.11
N PRO A 148 15.69 8.07 4.32
CA PRO A 148 16.05 7.61 5.66
C PRO A 148 17.01 8.54 6.37
N LYS A 149 16.74 8.78 7.66
CA LYS A 149 17.71 9.47 8.52
C LYS A 149 19.01 8.68 8.57
N GLN A 150 20.13 9.37 8.64
CA GLN A 150 21.46 8.76 8.62
C GLN A 150 21.62 7.71 9.72
N GLU A 151 21.16 7.99 10.93
CA GLU A 151 21.25 7.07 12.07
C GLU A 151 20.37 5.82 11.94
N TYR A 152 19.47 5.77 10.96
CA TYR A 152 18.52 4.67 10.73
C TYR A 152 18.76 3.93 9.41
N GLN A 153 19.92 4.13 8.77
CA GLN A 153 20.31 3.37 7.59
C GLN A 153 20.42 1.87 7.89
N GLY A 154 20.14 1.05 6.88
CA GLY A 154 20.26 -0.42 6.95
C GLY A 154 19.14 -1.12 7.72
N MET A 155 18.06 -0.41 8.08
CA MET A 155 16.86 -1.05 8.62
C MET A 155 16.19 -1.90 7.55
N GLU A 156 15.58 -3.01 7.94
CA GLU A 156 14.62 -3.70 7.09
C GLU A 156 13.22 -3.54 7.66
N LEU A 157 12.30 -2.99 6.88
CA LEU A 157 10.92 -2.75 7.27
C LEU A 157 9.98 -3.65 6.46
N THR A 158 9.05 -4.35 7.12
CA THR A 158 7.93 -4.97 6.40
C THR A 158 6.98 -3.88 5.90
N THR A 159 6.73 -3.82 4.60
CA THR A 159 5.73 -2.96 3.97
C THR A 159 4.55 -3.80 3.48
N LEU A 160 3.41 -3.14 3.31
CA LEU A 160 2.20 -3.73 2.74
C LEU A 160 1.93 -3.09 1.38
N GLU A 161 1.70 -3.92 0.37
CA GLU A 161 1.08 -3.52 -0.88
C GLU A 161 -0.25 -4.26 -1.02
N LEU A 162 -1.33 -3.50 -1.23
CA LEU A 162 -2.68 -3.99 -1.38
C LEU A 162 -3.29 -3.42 -2.65
N TYR A 163 -3.92 -4.29 -3.43
CA TYR A 163 -4.79 -3.93 -4.53
C TYR A 163 -6.22 -4.24 -4.16
N TYR A 164 -7.09 -3.29 -4.40
CA TYR A 164 -8.52 -3.44 -4.21
C TYR A 164 -9.24 -3.19 -5.51
N HIS A 165 -9.90 -4.23 -5.99
CA HIS A 165 -10.74 -4.19 -7.18
C HIS A 165 -12.20 -3.96 -6.76
N THR A 166 -12.97 -3.14 -7.49
CA THR A 166 -14.33 -2.74 -7.09
C THR A 166 -15.36 -2.76 -8.21
N TRP A 167 -16.61 -3.15 -7.92
CA TRP A 167 -17.63 -3.28 -8.98
C TRP A 167 -19.11 -2.92 -8.67
N ASP A 168 -19.55 -2.54 -7.46
CA ASP A 168 -21.03 -2.52 -7.20
C ASP A 168 -21.72 -1.42 -6.36
N GLY A 169 -21.05 -0.39 -5.83
CA GLY A 169 -21.76 0.77 -5.28
C GLY A 169 -22.75 0.54 -4.11
N SER A 170 -22.28 -0.04 -2.98
CA SER A 170 -22.88 -0.41 -1.66
C SER A 170 -23.56 -1.80 -1.58
N ASP A 171 -23.57 -2.63 -0.51
CA ASP A 171 -22.99 -2.69 0.85
C ASP A 171 -22.30 -4.06 1.07
N ALA A 172 -21.09 -4.11 1.62
CA ALA A 172 -20.52 -5.34 2.21
C ALA A 172 -19.57 -5.07 3.38
N VAL A 173 -19.56 -6.06 4.25
CA VAL A 173 -18.91 -6.15 5.55
C VAL A 173 -17.45 -5.73 5.46
N GLY A 174 -17.03 -4.85 6.38
CA GLY A 174 -15.64 -4.43 6.52
C GLY A 174 -14.73 -5.64 6.65
N LEU A 175 -13.98 -5.91 5.59
CA LEU A 175 -12.93 -6.92 5.57
C LEU A 175 -11.74 -6.37 6.35
N THR A 176 -11.14 -7.25 7.15
CA THR A 176 -9.96 -6.95 7.94
C THR A 176 -8.79 -7.75 7.40
N VAL A 177 -7.74 -7.05 6.98
CA VAL A 177 -6.46 -7.66 6.59
C VAL A 177 -5.60 -7.77 7.84
N SER A 178 -5.02 -8.94 8.10
CA SER A 178 -4.09 -9.15 9.23
C SER A 178 -2.75 -9.63 8.72
N ILE A 179 -1.67 -8.89 9.03
CA ILE A 179 -0.33 -9.10 8.46
C ILE A 179 0.67 -9.27 9.59
N GLY A 180 1.43 -10.36 9.53
CA GLY A 180 2.63 -10.52 10.34
C GLY A 180 3.74 -9.63 9.82
N MET A 181 4.19 -8.70 10.66
CA MET A 181 5.25 -7.74 10.41
C MET A 181 6.52 -8.13 11.16
N SER A 182 7.67 -7.92 10.53
CA SER A 182 8.99 -8.10 11.13
C SER A 182 9.90 -6.94 10.72
N LEU A 183 10.49 -6.28 11.69
CA LEU A 183 11.36 -5.15 11.50
C LEU A 183 12.75 -5.50 12.05
N PHE A 184 13.77 -5.35 11.23
CA PHE A 184 15.17 -5.53 11.63
C PHE A 184 15.86 -4.18 11.70
N PHE A 185 16.54 -3.94 12.80
CA PHE A 185 17.33 -2.74 13.06
C PHE A 185 18.79 -3.18 13.27
N PRO A 186 19.74 -2.73 12.43
CA PRO A 186 21.15 -3.02 12.63
C PRO A 186 21.66 -2.35 13.91
N THR A 187 22.86 -2.73 14.35
CA THR A 187 23.43 -2.27 15.64
C THR A 187 23.38 -0.76 15.83
N GLU A 188 23.83 0.02 14.84
CA GLU A 188 23.88 1.49 14.93
C GLU A 188 22.48 2.09 15.12
N THR A 189 21.53 1.63 14.32
CA THR A 189 20.13 2.03 14.42
C THR A 189 19.48 1.59 15.73
N ALA A 190 19.78 0.38 16.18
CA ALA A 190 19.22 -0.15 17.42
C ALA A 190 19.76 0.61 18.65
N GLU A 191 21.03 1.00 18.64
CA GLU A 191 21.63 1.90 19.63
C GLU A 191 20.95 3.27 19.60
N ALA A 192 20.77 3.87 18.42
CA ALA A 192 20.14 5.19 18.26
C ALA A 192 18.66 5.22 18.71
N LEU A 193 17.87 4.21 18.33
CA LEU A 193 16.45 4.13 18.65
C LEU A 193 16.18 3.62 20.05
N PHE A 194 16.89 2.60 20.51
CA PHE A 194 16.52 1.84 21.72
C PHE A 194 17.58 1.90 22.83
N GLY A 195 18.78 2.44 22.57
CA GLY A 195 19.89 2.46 23.54
C GLY A 195 20.44 1.06 23.87
N THR A 196 20.22 0.08 22.99
CA THR A 196 20.65 -1.32 23.19
C THR A 196 21.97 -1.61 22.51
N THR A 197 22.84 -2.42 23.10
CA THR A 197 24.06 -2.89 22.41
C THR A 197 23.71 -4.06 21.49
N GLY A 198 23.96 -3.90 20.18
CA GLY A 198 23.68 -4.92 19.14
C GLY A 198 22.39 -4.69 18.34
N SER A 199 22.18 -5.51 17.31
CA SER A 199 20.99 -5.46 16.43
C SER A 199 19.71 -5.84 17.16
N LYS A 200 18.56 -5.39 16.64
CA LYS A 200 17.25 -5.67 17.20
C LYS A 200 16.25 -6.14 16.13
N VAL A 201 15.44 -7.12 16.48
CA VAL A 201 14.27 -7.55 15.69
C VAL A 201 13.00 -7.28 16.48
N ILE A 202 12.01 -6.68 15.83
CA ILE A 202 10.66 -6.46 16.38
C ILE A 202 9.68 -7.17 15.45
N SER A 203 8.86 -8.07 15.99
CA SER A 203 7.87 -8.79 15.20
C SER A 203 6.52 -8.81 15.89
N GLY A 204 5.46 -8.76 15.11
CA GLY A 204 4.08 -8.82 15.61
C GLY A 204 3.09 -8.99 14.48
N THR A 205 1.80 -8.97 14.81
CA THR A 205 0.72 -8.96 13.83
C THR A 205 -0.02 -7.65 13.93
N VAL A 206 -0.27 -7.03 12.78
CA VAL A 206 -1.05 -5.81 12.67
C VAL A 206 -2.30 -6.12 11.86
N SER A 207 -3.42 -5.47 12.20
CA SER A 207 -4.67 -5.58 11.47
C SER A 207 -5.12 -4.22 10.96
N TRP A 208 -5.71 -4.20 9.76
CA TRP A 208 -6.30 -3.03 9.13
C TRP A 208 -7.69 -3.37 8.63
N GLY A 209 -8.65 -2.49 8.88
CA GLY A 209 -9.88 -2.50 8.10
C GLY A 209 -9.61 -1.96 6.69
N ILE A 210 -10.18 -2.56 5.64
CA ILE A 210 -10.08 -1.99 4.28
C ILE A 210 -10.54 -0.53 4.25
N SER A 211 -11.61 -0.20 4.98
CA SER A 211 -12.10 1.17 5.09
C SER A 211 -11.09 2.13 5.71
N GLU A 212 -10.22 1.64 6.61
CA GLU A 212 -9.09 2.42 7.14
C GLU A 212 -8.03 2.64 6.04
N LEU A 213 -7.72 1.59 5.27
CA LEU A 213 -6.72 1.62 4.20
C LEU A 213 -7.12 2.56 3.06
N LEU A 214 -8.40 2.60 2.70
CA LEU A 214 -8.88 3.33 1.53
C LEU A 214 -9.59 4.64 1.88
N GLY A 215 -10.08 4.80 3.11
CA GLY A 215 -10.78 6.01 3.56
C GLY A 215 -12.21 6.12 3.03
N SER A 216 -12.76 5.03 2.49
CA SER A 216 -14.13 4.91 1.98
C SER A 216 -14.70 3.53 2.28
N HIS A 217 -16.03 3.43 2.28
CA HIS A 217 -16.73 2.16 2.41
C HIS A 217 -16.89 1.53 1.03
N PHE A 218 -16.62 0.23 0.93
CA PHE A 218 -16.76 -0.55 -0.30
C PHE A 218 -17.61 -1.79 -0.04
N SER A 219 -18.14 -2.37 -1.10
CA SER A 219 -19.27 -3.31 -0.99
C SER A 219 -19.27 -4.51 -1.92
N GLY A 220 -18.34 -4.54 -2.85
CA GLY A 220 -18.27 -5.55 -3.87
C GLY A 220 -16.97 -5.33 -4.58
N GLY A 221 -16.12 -6.32 -4.43
CA GLY A 221 -14.71 -6.17 -4.68
C GLY A 221 -13.99 -7.39 -4.18
N TRP A 222 -12.77 -7.56 -4.64
CA TRP A 222 -11.83 -8.45 -4.00
C TRP A 222 -10.57 -7.66 -3.70
N GLU A 223 -9.84 -8.13 -2.71
CA GLU A 223 -8.54 -7.59 -2.36
C GLU A 223 -7.45 -8.63 -2.65
N LYS A 224 -6.30 -8.16 -3.09
CA LYS A 224 -5.05 -8.92 -3.10
C LYS A 224 -4.01 -8.12 -2.36
N HIS A 225 -3.20 -8.77 -1.56
CA HIS A 225 -2.11 -8.09 -0.87
C HIS A 225 -0.88 -8.96 -0.85
N ILE A 226 0.26 -8.29 -0.78
CA ILE A 226 1.54 -8.88 -0.47
C ILE A 226 2.19 -8.10 0.67
N LYS A 227 3.16 -8.74 1.31
CA LYS A 227 4.09 -8.07 2.21
C LYS A 227 5.48 -8.16 1.62
N ALA A 228 6.25 -7.09 1.75
CA ALA A 228 7.62 -7.06 1.30
C ALA A 228 8.52 -6.69 2.48
N GLN A 229 9.64 -7.40 2.62
CA GLN A 229 10.71 -6.96 3.50
C GLN A 229 11.60 -6.01 2.70
N VAL A 230 11.62 -4.75 3.08
CA VAL A 230 12.29 -3.68 2.33
C VAL A 230 13.49 -3.18 3.12
N GLU A 231 14.68 -3.29 2.53
CA GLU A 231 15.90 -2.72 3.09
C GLU A 231 15.97 -1.21 2.83
N ILE A 232 16.01 -0.42 3.88
CA ILE A 232 16.11 1.03 3.84
C ILE A 232 17.59 1.41 3.95
N SER A 233 18.29 1.27 2.84
CA SER A 233 19.72 1.56 2.73
C SER A 233 20.06 2.10 1.34
N TYR A 234 20.90 3.13 1.28
CA TYR A 234 21.42 3.61 -0.02
C TYR A 234 22.27 2.56 -0.74
N ASP A 235 22.90 1.65 0.01
CA ASP A 235 23.75 0.59 -0.56
C ASP A 235 22.95 -0.60 -1.10
N ALA A 236 21.65 -0.69 -0.76
CA ALA A 236 20.78 -1.77 -1.22
C ALA A 236 20.32 -1.60 -2.68
N TYR A 237 20.42 -0.38 -3.23
CA TYR A 237 19.87 -0.06 -4.54
C TYR A 237 20.86 0.72 -5.41
N PRO A 238 20.81 0.56 -6.74
CA PRO A 238 21.71 1.29 -7.64
C PRO A 238 21.40 2.79 -7.65
N GLU A 239 22.44 3.63 -7.62
CA GLU A 239 22.29 5.07 -7.90
C GLU A 239 22.00 5.28 -9.39
N ARG A 240 21.00 6.10 -9.70
CA ARG A 240 20.66 6.52 -11.07
C ARG A 240 20.95 8.00 -11.25
N SER A 241 21.36 8.38 -12.46
CA SER A 241 21.65 9.77 -12.81
C SER A 241 20.44 10.50 -13.40
N TYR A 242 19.36 9.78 -13.72
CA TYR A 242 18.14 10.35 -14.27
C TYR A 242 17.07 10.44 -13.19
N PRO A 243 16.24 11.50 -13.21
CA PRO A 243 15.14 11.63 -12.28
C PRO A 243 14.15 10.48 -12.46
N PRO A 244 13.27 10.26 -11.47
CA PRO A 244 12.00 9.60 -11.72
C PRO A 244 11.41 9.97 -13.08
N PRO A 245 10.94 9.02 -13.90
CA PRO A 245 10.01 9.38 -14.95
C PRO A 245 8.86 10.12 -14.25
N ASN A 246 8.71 11.42 -14.54
CA ASN A 246 7.74 12.28 -13.87
C ASN A 246 6.37 11.59 -13.84
N PRO A 247 5.60 11.71 -12.74
CA PRO A 247 4.23 11.20 -12.71
C PRO A 247 3.47 11.76 -13.92
N PRO A 248 2.50 11.02 -14.47
CA PRO A 248 1.68 11.52 -15.56
C PRO A 248 1.08 12.87 -15.16
N CYS A 249 1.49 13.93 -15.85
CA CYS A 249 0.86 15.23 -15.67
C CYS A 249 -0.55 15.10 -16.25
N ILE A 250 -1.57 15.28 -15.41
CA ILE A 250 -2.97 15.26 -15.85
C ILE A 250 -3.29 16.69 -16.29
N GLY A 251 -3.41 16.92 -17.60
CA GLY A 251 -3.78 18.22 -18.16
C GLY A 251 -2.83 19.36 -17.80
N GLU A 252 -1.53 19.20 -18.08
CA GLU A 252 -0.44 20.14 -17.75
C GLU A 252 -0.14 20.33 -16.25
N ILE A 253 -0.92 19.73 -15.35
CA ILE A 253 -0.69 19.74 -13.90
C ILE A 253 0.08 18.48 -13.52
N CYS A 254 1.35 18.64 -13.22
CA CYS A 254 2.16 17.57 -12.66
C CYS A 254 1.94 17.55 -11.14
N PRO A 255 1.68 16.40 -10.50
CA PRO A 255 1.69 16.29 -9.04
C PRO A 255 3.05 16.78 -8.51
N THR A 256 3.06 18.00 -7.98
CA THR A 256 4.25 18.73 -7.51
C THR A 256 4.67 18.23 -6.13
N SER A 257 5.26 17.04 -6.06
CA SER A 257 6.01 16.66 -4.85
C SER A 257 7.48 16.39 -5.08
N ILE A 258 7.98 16.29 -6.32
CA ILE A 258 9.37 15.88 -6.53
C ILE A 258 10.38 16.94 -6.06
N LEU A 259 10.10 18.24 -6.13
CA LEU A 259 10.97 19.28 -5.60
C LEU A 259 10.11 20.52 -5.27
N GLY A 260 10.02 20.88 -4.00
CA GLY A 260 9.80 22.27 -3.65
C GLY A 260 11.04 23.03 -4.09
N ASP A 261 10.89 23.89 -5.10
CA ASP A 261 11.93 24.82 -5.51
C ASP A 261 12.44 25.57 -4.28
N LYS A 262 13.72 25.37 -3.97
CA LYS A 262 14.47 26.33 -3.17
C LYS A 262 15.20 27.24 -4.14
N GLU A 263 14.61 28.40 -4.40
CA GLU A 263 15.39 29.64 -4.56
C GLU A 263 16.09 29.99 -3.23
#